data_AF-A0A7K7B2J8-F1
#
_entry.id   AF-A0A7K7B2J8-F1
#
_cell.length_a   1.000
_cell.length_b   1.000
_cell.length_c   1.000
_cell.angle_alpha   90.00
_cell.angle_beta   90.00
_cell.angle_gamma   90.00
#
_symmetry.space_group_name_H-M   'P 1'
#
loop_
_entity.id
_entity.type
_entity.pdbx_description
1 polymer ?
#
loop_
_entity_poly.entity_id
_entity_poly.type
_entity_poly.pdbx_seq_one_letter_code
_entity_poly.pdbx_strand_id
1 'polypeptide(L)'
;FFLCAMYAPICTLEFLYDPIKPCKSVCQRARDGCEPIMRRYNHSWPESLACDELPVYERGVCISPEAIVTELPEERCRCKKIKPTLSTYLSKNYSYIIHAKVRSVERGSCNEITTVVEVKDILKSSMPIPLSQVPLLTNSSCQCPPLQPKQDVLIMCYEWRSRLMLLDGCLVEKWKDQLNKRFKRWEQRLQEQKQRTAPSKNQNAGRSGRSGASKAPAKNTHPLVSGPKKTSKTRNGQKEINPKKV
;
A
#
# COMPACT_ATOMS: atom_id res chain seq x y z
N PHE A 1 15.64 9.46 -11.80
CA PHE A 1 16.81 10.01 -12.51
C PHE A 1 16.74 11.53 -12.60
N PHE A 2 16.04 12.14 -13.58
CA PHE A 2 16.12 13.59 -13.86
C PHE A 2 16.05 14.51 -12.62
N LEU A 3 15.01 14.41 -11.80
CA LEU A 3 14.87 15.23 -10.58
C LEU A 3 16.00 15.02 -9.56
N CYS A 4 16.59 13.83 -9.52
CA CYS A 4 17.78 13.55 -8.69
C CYS A 4 18.99 14.30 -9.24
N ALA A 5 19.22 14.27 -10.56
CA ALA A 5 20.31 15.00 -11.20
C ALA A 5 20.16 16.54 -11.09
N MET A 6 18.93 17.05 -10.95
CA MET A 6 18.66 18.49 -10.74
C MET A 6 18.84 18.93 -9.28
N TYR A 7 18.37 18.14 -8.29
CA TYR A 7 18.31 18.55 -6.88
C TYR A 7 19.29 17.84 -5.94
N ALA A 8 19.97 16.79 -6.41
CA ALA A 8 20.97 16.02 -5.69
C ALA A 8 22.11 15.58 -6.65
N PRO A 9 22.89 16.55 -7.18
CA PRO A 9 23.96 16.28 -8.15
C PRO A 9 25.12 15.49 -7.53
N ILE A 10 26.04 15.02 -8.37
CA ILE A 10 27.17 14.17 -7.96
C ILE A 10 28.22 14.98 -7.19
N CYS A 11 28.34 14.72 -5.88
CA CYS A 11 29.36 15.34 -5.02
C CYS A 11 30.77 14.88 -5.39
N THR A 12 31.53 15.73 -6.10
CA THR A 12 32.95 15.55 -6.43
C THR A 12 33.67 16.89 -6.30
N LEU A 13 34.98 16.87 -5.99
CA LEU A 13 35.74 18.10 -5.67
C LEU A 13 35.83 19.07 -6.87
N GLU A 14 35.89 18.54 -8.09
CA GLU A 14 36.01 19.32 -9.33
C GLU A 14 34.70 20.05 -9.70
N PHE A 15 33.55 19.53 -9.27
CA PHE A 15 32.21 20.03 -9.61
C PHE A 15 31.44 20.58 -8.39
N LEU A 16 32.19 21.02 -7.36
CA LEU A 16 31.62 21.55 -6.13
C LEU A 16 30.93 22.92 -6.29
N TYR A 17 31.38 23.72 -7.26
CA TYR A 17 30.88 25.08 -7.51
C TYR A 17 29.98 25.19 -8.75
N ASP A 18 30.18 24.35 -9.77
CA ASP A 18 29.27 24.19 -10.91
C ASP A 18 28.96 22.69 -11.11
N PRO A 19 27.85 22.19 -10.54
CA PRO A 19 27.53 20.76 -10.61
C PRO A 19 27.10 20.33 -12.02
N ILE A 20 27.61 19.20 -12.50
CA ILE A 20 27.30 18.69 -13.85
C ILE A 20 25.78 18.51 -14.02
N LYS A 21 25.18 19.36 -14.85
CA LYS A 21 23.74 19.36 -15.14
C LYS A 21 23.33 18.12 -15.97
N PRO A 22 22.08 17.64 -15.85
CA PRO A 22 21.56 16.61 -16.75
C PRO A 22 21.48 17.13 -18.20
N CYS A 23 21.71 16.26 -19.18
CA CYS A 23 21.64 16.64 -20.60
C CYS A 23 20.23 17.12 -20.99
N LYS A 24 20.12 18.08 -21.92
CA LYS A 24 18.84 18.62 -22.43
C LYS A 24 17.85 17.54 -22.88
N SER A 25 18.34 16.49 -23.54
CA SER A 25 17.54 15.33 -23.98
C SER A 25 16.96 14.48 -22.84
N VAL A 26 17.56 14.52 -21.64
CA VAL A 26 17.02 13.86 -20.44
C VAL A 26 15.87 14.68 -19.86
N CYS A 27 16.02 16.01 -19.85
CA CYS A 27 14.95 16.91 -19.43
C CYS A 27 13.75 16.86 -20.39
N GLN A 28 13.98 16.88 -21.71
CA GLN A 28 12.92 16.76 -22.71
C GLN A 28 12.14 15.45 -22.53
N ARG A 29 12.82 14.28 -22.47
CA ARG A 29 12.18 12.99 -22.16
C ARG A 29 11.38 13.01 -20.85
N ALA A 30 11.87 13.70 -19.81
CA ALA A 30 11.16 13.83 -18.54
C ALA A 30 9.96 14.81 -18.62
N ARG A 31 10.06 15.86 -19.42
CA ARG A 31 9.01 16.86 -19.64
C ARG A 31 7.86 16.26 -20.45
N ASP A 32 8.15 15.67 -21.60
CA ASP A 32 7.19 14.98 -22.45
C ASP A 32 6.52 13.83 -21.68
N GLY A 33 7.29 13.17 -20.81
CA GLY A 33 6.84 12.16 -19.86
C GLY A 33 5.81 12.69 -18.85
N CYS A 34 6.18 13.72 -18.10
CA CYS A 34 5.52 14.13 -16.87
C CYS A 34 4.57 15.33 -17.01
N GLU A 35 4.86 16.29 -17.88
CA GLU A 35 4.07 17.53 -18.01
C GLU A 35 2.58 17.27 -18.31
N PRO A 36 2.19 16.30 -19.17
CA PRO A 36 0.78 15.93 -19.36
C PRO A 36 0.12 15.39 -18.07
N ILE A 37 0.89 14.81 -17.15
CA ILE A 37 0.38 14.36 -15.84
C ILE A 37 0.29 15.53 -14.86
N MET A 38 1.28 16.42 -14.84
CA MET A 38 1.27 17.63 -14.01
C MET A 38 0.06 18.52 -14.35
N ARG A 39 -0.22 18.72 -15.64
CA ARG A 39 -1.38 19.47 -16.13
C ARG A 39 -2.72 18.83 -15.69
N ARG A 40 -2.80 17.50 -15.57
CA ARG A 40 -3.99 16.79 -15.00
C ARG A 40 -4.25 17.10 -13.51
N TYR A 41 -3.31 17.77 -12.82
CA TYR A 41 -3.46 18.25 -11.44
C TYR A 41 -3.23 19.76 -11.31
N ASN A 42 -3.46 20.53 -12.39
CA ASN A 42 -3.29 21.99 -12.44
C ASN A 42 -1.86 22.49 -12.12
N HIS A 43 -0.83 21.68 -12.39
CA HIS A 43 0.58 22.08 -12.31
C HIS A 43 1.19 22.22 -13.72
N SER A 44 1.88 23.33 -13.97
CA SER A 44 2.72 23.51 -15.15
C SER A 44 4.10 22.89 -14.95
N TRP A 45 4.86 22.69 -16.03
CA TRP A 45 6.30 22.42 -15.92
C TRP A 45 7.01 23.69 -15.39
N PRO A 46 7.73 23.62 -14.25
CA PRO A 46 8.27 24.81 -13.59
C PRO A 46 9.53 25.33 -14.28
N GLU A 47 9.76 26.63 -14.16
CA GLU A 47 10.92 27.34 -14.71
C GLU A 47 12.26 26.78 -14.20
N SER A 48 12.33 26.37 -12.93
CA SER A 48 13.51 25.70 -12.34
C SER A 48 13.82 24.30 -12.91
N LEU A 49 12.96 23.78 -13.81
CA LEU A 49 13.20 22.57 -14.60
C LEU A 49 13.21 22.88 -16.11
N ALA A 50 13.30 24.14 -16.53
CA ALA A 50 13.31 24.52 -17.95
C ALA A 50 14.47 23.83 -18.69
N CYS A 51 14.16 23.12 -19.77
CA CYS A 51 15.15 22.32 -20.48
C CYS A 51 16.11 23.17 -21.33
N ASP A 52 15.88 24.49 -21.45
CA ASP A 52 16.56 25.31 -22.44
C ASP A 52 17.95 25.79 -22.03
N GLU A 53 18.20 25.94 -20.72
CA GLU A 53 19.52 26.23 -20.13
C GLU A 53 20.41 24.98 -19.96
N LEU A 54 19.91 23.79 -20.33
CA LEU A 54 20.63 22.54 -20.13
C LEU A 54 21.58 22.22 -21.30
N PRO A 55 22.80 21.71 -21.00
CA PRO A 55 23.79 21.37 -22.01
C PRO A 55 23.31 20.26 -22.97
N VAL A 56 23.76 20.38 -24.22
CA VAL A 56 23.75 19.29 -25.21
C VAL A 56 25.12 18.64 -25.19
N TYR A 57 25.18 17.30 -25.25
CA TYR A 57 26.41 16.52 -25.07
C TYR A 57 27.58 16.93 -26.00
N GLU A 58 27.27 17.30 -27.24
CA GLU A 58 28.26 17.81 -28.23
C GLU A 58 28.84 19.19 -27.88
N ARG A 59 28.30 19.87 -26.86
CA ARG A 59 28.62 21.26 -26.48
C ARG A 59 28.95 21.41 -24.99
N GLY A 60 29.14 20.32 -24.25
CA GLY A 60 29.57 20.36 -22.86
C GLY A 60 29.33 19.05 -22.10
N VAL A 61 29.98 18.91 -20.95
CA VAL A 61 29.78 17.75 -20.06
C VAL A 61 28.37 17.78 -19.48
N CYS A 62 27.63 16.68 -19.62
CA CYS A 62 26.29 16.56 -19.09
C CYS A 62 25.98 15.11 -18.67
N ILE A 63 25.15 14.93 -17.64
CA ILE A 63 24.81 13.58 -17.15
C ILE A 63 23.60 13.03 -17.90
N SER A 64 23.72 11.81 -18.42
CA SER A 64 22.59 11.00 -18.91
C SER A 64 22.45 9.72 -18.07
N PRO A 65 21.25 9.10 -17.98
CA PRO A 65 21.08 7.85 -17.26
C PRO A 65 21.91 6.71 -17.87
N GLU A 66 22.13 6.73 -19.18
CA GLU A 66 22.93 5.75 -19.92
C GLU A 66 24.43 5.76 -19.51
N ALA A 67 24.94 6.86 -18.94
CA ALA A 67 26.31 6.97 -18.44
C ALA A 67 26.51 6.41 -17.01
N ILE A 68 25.42 6.20 -16.26
CA ILE A 68 25.42 5.65 -14.88
C ILE A 68 24.82 4.23 -14.87
N VAL A 69 24.00 3.92 -15.86
CA VAL A 69 23.33 2.64 -16.06
C VAL A 69 23.89 1.99 -17.32
N THR A 70 25.02 1.28 -17.17
CA THR A 70 25.42 0.23 -18.10
C THR A 70 24.19 -0.67 -18.31
N GLU A 71 23.79 -0.85 -19.57
CA GLU A 71 22.42 -1.25 -19.96
C GLU A 71 21.71 -2.16 -18.95
N LEU A 72 20.65 -1.65 -18.29
CA LEU A 72 19.74 -2.49 -17.49
C LEU A 72 19.15 -3.53 -18.45
N PRO A 73 19.54 -4.82 -18.38
CA PRO A 73 19.46 -5.71 -19.52
C PRO A 73 18.03 -6.19 -19.73
N GLU A 74 17.29 -5.46 -20.58
CA GLU A 74 15.83 -5.52 -20.75
C GLU A 74 15.11 -6.00 -19.48
N GLU A 75 15.16 -5.30 -18.33
CA GLU A 75 14.71 -5.88 -17.04
C GLU A 75 13.28 -6.45 -17.11
N ARG A 76 13.19 -7.76 -17.38
CA ARG A 76 11.94 -8.49 -17.62
C ARG A 76 11.25 -8.68 -16.29
N CYS A 77 10.45 -7.67 -15.94
CA CYS A 77 9.73 -7.49 -14.68
C CYS A 77 9.60 -8.77 -13.85
N ARG A 78 10.45 -8.88 -12.83
CA ARG A 78 10.63 -10.08 -11.99
C ARG A 78 9.48 -10.26 -10.97
N CYS A 79 8.24 -10.22 -11.46
CA CYS A 79 7.02 -10.21 -10.66
C CYS A 79 6.91 -11.46 -9.78
N LYS A 80 6.56 -11.28 -8.51
CA LYS A 80 6.50 -12.38 -7.54
C LYS A 80 5.18 -13.15 -7.68
N LYS A 81 5.25 -14.42 -8.07
CA LYS A 81 4.05 -15.28 -8.23
C LYS A 81 3.43 -15.61 -6.86
N ILE A 82 2.39 -14.86 -6.50
CA ILE A 82 1.58 -15.08 -5.29
C ILE A 82 0.67 -16.30 -5.50
N LYS A 83 0.86 -17.36 -4.70
CA LYS A 83 0.03 -18.58 -4.76
C LYS A 83 -1.37 -18.31 -4.17
N PRO A 84 -2.49 -18.71 -4.83
CA PRO A 84 -3.81 -18.68 -4.22
C PRO A 84 -3.93 -19.72 -3.11
N THR A 85 -3.86 -19.26 -1.85
CA THR A 85 -4.09 -20.07 -0.64
C THR A 85 -4.95 -19.31 0.38
N LEU A 86 -5.58 -20.04 1.31
CA LEU A 86 -6.36 -19.41 2.39
C LEU A 86 -5.48 -18.50 3.28
N SER A 87 -4.25 -18.93 3.60
CA SER A 87 -3.29 -18.11 4.36
C SER A 87 -2.98 -16.79 3.65
N THR A 88 -2.71 -16.87 2.33
CA THR A 88 -2.52 -15.69 1.47
C THR A 88 -3.75 -14.79 1.48
N TYR A 89 -4.95 -15.35 1.36
CA TYR A 89 -6.20 -14.57 1.33
C TYR A 89 -6.44 -13.80 2.64
N LEU A 90 -6.33 -14.50 3.77
CA LEU A 90 -6.55 -13.91 5.10
C LEU A 90 -5.49 -12.86 5.45
N SER A 91 -4.22 -13.12 5.13
CA SER A 91 -3.10 -12.19 5.44
C SER A 91 -3.02 -10.97 4.53
N LYS A 92 -3.47 -11.07 3.27
CA LYS A 92 -3.38 -9.96 2.31
C LYS A 92 -4.50 -8.93 2.40
N ASN A 93 -5.67 -9.30 2.94
CA ASN A 93 -6.84 -8.43 3.13
C ASN A 93 -7.16 -7.50 1.92
N TYR A 94 -7.28 -8.09 0.73
CA TYR A 94 -7.57 -7.35 -0.51
C TYR A 94 -8.85 -6.50 -0.43
N SER A 95 -8.79 -5.25 -0.91
CA SER A 95 -9.92 -4.32 -0.95
C SER A 95 -11.01 -4.77 -1.93
N TYR A 96 -10.61 -5.30 -3.08
CA TYR A 96 -11.54 -5.78 -4.10
C TYR A 96 -11.14 -7.13 -4.70
N ILE A 97 -12.15 -7.85 -5.21
CA ILE A 97 -12.05 -9.14 -5.88
C ILE A 97 -13.05 -9.13 -7.04
N ILE A 98 -12.56 -9.17 -8.28
CA ILE A 98 -13.39 -9.13 -9.50
C ILE A 98 -13.05 -10.25 -10.47
N HIS A 99 -14.07 -10.75 -11.17
CA HIS A 99 -13.93 -11.43 -12.45
C HIS A 99 -13.91 -10.37 -13.53
N ALA A 100 -12.85 -10.31 -14.34
CA ALA A 100 -12.76 -9.35 -15.41
C ALA A 100 -12.01 -9.91 -16.63
N LYS A 101 -12.35 -9.37 -17.81
CA LYS A 101 -11.68 -9.65 -19.07
C LYS A 101 -10.77 -8.49 -19.43
N VAL A 102 -9.48 -8.74 -19.65
CA VAL A 102 -8.53 -7.70 -20.06
C VAL A 102 -8.87 -7.21 -21.47
N ARG A 103 -9.07 -5.90 -21.63
CA ARG A 103 -9.35 -5.27 -22.93
C ARG A 103 -8.08 -4.69 -23.54
N SER A 104 -7.36 -3.83 -22.81
CA SER A 104 -6.09 -3.23 -23.26
C SER A 104 -5.08 -3.14 -22.12
N VAL A 105 -3.81 -2.91 -22.49
CA VAL A 105 -2.73 -2.54 -21.59
C VAL A 105 -2.02 -1.35 -22.24
N GLU A 106 -2.14 -0.19 -21.62
CA GLU A 106 -1.64 1.09 -22.14
C GLU A 106 -0.50 1.58 -21.24
N ARG A 107 0.66 1.87 -21.85
CA ARG A 107 1.81 2.44 -21.14
C ARG A 107 1.78 3.96 -21.30
N GLY A 108 1.52 4.66 -20.20
CA GLY A 108 1.62 6.10 -20.10
C GLY A 108 3.07 6.58 -20.07
N SER A 109 3.25 7.87 -20.33
CA SER A 109 4.54 8.51 -20.59
C SER A 109 5.45 8.70 -19.36
N CYS A 110 4.95 8.45 -18.13
CA CYS A 110 5.70 8.59 -16.89
C CYS A 110 5.44 7.40 -15.94
N ASN A 111 5.91 6.20 -16.31
CA ASN A 111 5.87 4.98 -15.48
C ASN A 111 4.46 4.63 -14.92
N GLU A 112 3.41 5.10 -15.56
CA GLU A 112 2.00 4.79 -15.27
C GLU A 112 1.54 3.77 -16.31
N ILE A 113 1.07 2.59 -15.88
CA ILE A 113 0.50 1.59 -16.79
C ILE A 113 -0.97 1.41 -16.43
N THR A 114 -1.84 1.66 -17.41
CA THR A 114 -3.29 1.48 -17.29
C THR A 114 -3.68 0.15 -17.92
N THR A 115 -4.21 -0.77 -17.13
CA THR A 115 -4.82 -2.00 -17.66
C THR A 115 -6.33 -1.81 -17.67
N VAL A 116 -6.94 -1.64 -18.85
CA VAL A 116 -8.41 -1.54 -18.98
C VAL A 116 -9.00 -2.94 -18.93
N VAL A 117 -9.93 -3.16 -18.00
CA VAL A 117 -10.62 -4.44 -17.84
C VAL A 117 -12.13 -4.26 -17.90
N GLU A 118 -12.82 -5.24 -18.47
CA GLU A 118 -14.27 -5.34 -18.52
C GLU A 118 -14.73 -6.23 -17.35
N VAL A 119 -15.42 -5.63 -16.37
CA VAL A 119 -15.86 -6.31 -15.14
C VAL A 119 -17.11 -7.14 -15.42
N LYS A 120 -17.06 -8.43 -15.05
CA LYS A 120 -18.15 -9.41 -15.24
C LYS A 120 -18.89 -9.76 -13.95
N ASP A 121 -18.15 -9.93 -12.86
CA ASP A 121 -18.66 -10.31 -11.53
C ASP A 121 -17.78 -9.65 -10.46
N ILE A 122 -18.38 -9.30 -9.32
CA ILE A 122 -17.75 -8.59 -8.21
C ILE A 122 -17.95 -9.45 -6.95
N LEU A 123 -16.94 -10.26 -6.62
CA LEU A 123 -16.99 -11.17 -5.49
C LEU A 123 -16.77 -10.47 -4.13
N LYS A 124 -16.11 -9.31 -4.16
CA LYS A 124 -15.90 -8.42 -3.00
C LYS A 124 -15.49 -7.03 -3.50
N SER A 125 -15.95 -5.97 -2.84
CA SER A 125 -15.36 -4.64 -2.99
C SER A 125 -15.60 -3.78 -1.75
N SER A 126 -14.65 -2.91 -1.43
CA SER A 126 -14.81 -1.81 -0.47
C SER A 126 -15.58 -0.61 -1.05
N MET A 127 -15.71 -0.53 -2.38
CA MET A 127 -16.27 0.60 -3.13
C MET A 127 -17.26 0.12 -4.21
N PRO A 128 -18.21 0.95 -4.65
CA PRO A 128 -18.98 0.67 -5.87
C PRO A 128 -18.04 0.53 -7.08
N ILE A 129 -18.03 -0.64 -7.71
CA ILE A 129 -17.37 -0.88 -9.00
C ILE A 129 -18.47 -1.13 -10.03
N PRO A 130 -18.49 -0.44 -11.18
CA PRO A 130 -19.49 -0.70 -12.21
C PRO A 130 -19.17 -2.00 -12.98
N LEU A 131 -20.22 -2.70 -13.42
CA LEU A 131 -20.12 -3.84 -14.34
C LEU A 131 -19.92 -3.34 -15.79
N SER A 132 -18.78 -2.69 -16.02
CA SER A 132 -18.42 -2.06 -17.29
C SER A 132 -16.89 -2.08 -17.50
N GLN A 133 -16.37 -1.22 -18.37
CA GLN A 133 -14.92 -1.05 -18.53
C GLN A 133 -14.37 -0.13 -17.43
N VAL A 134 -13.36 -0.60 -16.69
CA VAL A 134 -12.68 0.16 -15.63
C VAL A 134 -11.16 0.14 -15.83
N PRO A 135 -10.45 1.25 -15.56
CA PRO A 135 -9.00 1.29 -15.55
C PRO A 135 -8.46 0.73 -14.23
N LEU A 136 -7.47 -0.17 -14.31
CA LEU A 136 -6.62 -0.56 -13.19
C LEU A 136 -5.25 0.11 -13.33
N LEU A 137 -4.80 0.85 -12.31
CA LEU A 137 -3.59 1.67 -12.39
C LEU A 137 -2.37 1.01 -11.72
N THR A 138 -1.28 0.86 -12.46
CA THR A 138 0.03 0.47 -11.94
C THR A 138 0.95 1.69 -11.93
N ASN A 139 1.51 2.03 -10.76
CA ASN A 139 2.40 3.17 -10.54
C ASN A 139 3.90 2.80 -10.69
N SER A 140 4.23 1.94 -11.65
CA SER A 140 5.62 1.61 -11.99
C SER A 140 5.74 1.23 -13.47
N SER A 141 6.95 1.35 -14.02
CA SER A 141 7.29 0.88 -15.36
C SER A 141 7.12 -0.64 -15.56
N CYS A 142 6.97 -1.41 -14.47
CA CYS A 142 6.71 -2.84 -14.51
C CYS A 142 5.25 -3.19 -14.18
N GLN A 143 4.59 -3.86 -15.13
CA GLN A 143 3.26 -4.42 -14.96
C GLN A 143 3.35 -5.75 -14.20
N CYS A 144 3.28 -5.68 -12.87
CA CYS A 144 3.23 -6.84 -11.99
C CYS A 144 1.89 -6.87 -11.22
N PRO A 145 1.12 -7.98 -11.25
CA PRO A 145 1.32 -9.17 -12.10
C PRO A 145 1.15 -8.90 -13.60
N PRO A 146 1.82 -9.67 -14.48
CA PRO A 146 1.74 -9.47 -15.92
C PRO A 146 0.37 -9.93 -16.47
N LEU A 147 -0.31 -9.02 -17.16
CA LEU A 147 -1.59 -9.27 -17.84
C LEU A 147 -1.43 -9.07 -19.35
N GLN A 148 -2.27 -9.73 -20.14
CA GLN A 148 -2.33 -9.57 -21.60
C GLN A 148 -3.78 -9.38 -22.07
N PRO A 149 -4.04 -8.63 -23.16
CA PRO A 149 -5.36 -8.49 -23.75
C PRO A 149 -6.06 -9.83 -24.01
N LYS A 150 -7.40 -9.82 -23.97
CA LYS A 150 -8.29 -10.97 -24.15
C LYS A 150 -8.23 -12.06 -23.06
N GLN A 151 -7.31 -11.96 -22.08
CA GLN A 151 -7.29 -12.87 -20.92
C GLN A 151 -8.54 -12.71 -20.05
N ASP A 152 -9.10 -13.82 -19.57
CA ASP A 152 -10.20 -13.85 -18.61
C ASP A 152 -9.66 -14.26 -17.23
N VAL A 153 -9.78 -13.37 -16.25
CA VAL A 153 -9.01 -13.44 -15.00
C VAL A 153 -9.85 -13.13 -13.77
N LEU A 154 -9.43 -13.73 -12.65
CA LEU A 154 -9.76 -13.24 -11.32
C LEU A 154 -8.64 -12.28 -10.89
N ILE A 155 -9.01 -11.08 -10.44
CA ILE A 155 -8.10 -10.08 -9.91
C ILE A 155 -8.46 -9.79 -8.45
N MET A 156 -7.48 -9.90 -7.55
CA MET A 156 -7.59 -9.51 -6.14
C MET A 156 -6.53 -8.46 -5.84
N CYS A 157 -6.94 -7.25 -5.49
CA CYS A 157 -6.00 -6.14 -5.31
C CYS A 157 -6.52 -5.07 -4.35
N TYR A 158 -5.87 -3.92 -4.39
CA TYR A 158 -6.04 -2.82 -3.45
C TYR A 158 -6.60 -1.59 -4.14
N GLU A 159 -7.35 -0.81 -3.37
CA GLU A 159 -7.84 0.49 -3.76
C GLU A 159 -6.96 1.57 -3.14
N TRP A 160 -6.76 2.69 -3.85
CA TRP A 160 -6.08 3.86 -3.31
C TRP A 160 -6.78 5.14 -3.78
N ARG A 161 -7.28 5.94 -2.83
CA ARG A 161 -7.97 7.23 -3.09
C ARG A 161 -9.07 7.10 -4.16
N SER A 162 -9.98 6.14 -3.99
CA SER A 162 -11.09 5.86 -4.93
C SER A 162 -10.66 5.36 -6.31
N ARG A 163 -9.43 4.85 -6.47
CA ARG A 163 -8.92 4.25 -7.71
C ARG A 163 -8.56 2.79 -7.50
N LEU A 164 -8.89 1.94 -8.47
CA LEU A 164 -8.48 0.53 -8.48
C LEU A 164 -7.01 0.45 -8.94
N MET A 165 -6.15 -0.07 -8.07
CA MET A 165 -4.72 -0.22 -8.39
C MET A 165 -4.42 -1.63 -8.90
N LEU A 166 -3.30 -1.80 -9.59
CA LEU A 166 -2.70 -3.10 -9.92
C LEU A 166 -1.22 -3.09 -9.54
N LEU A 167 -0.85 -3.83 -8.49
CA LEU A 167 0.44 -3.76 -7.80
C LEU A 167 1.05 -5.17 -7.63
N ASP A 168 2.38 -5.30 -7.49
CA ASP A 168 3.07 -6.61 -7.30
C ASP A 168 2.56 -7.41 -6.09
N GLY A 169 1.94 -6.76 -5.11
CA GLY A 169 1.28 -7.41 -3.97
C GLY A 169 -0.04 -8.12 -4.29
N CYS A 170 -0.57 -7.99 -5.51
CA CYS A 170 -1.90 -8.41 -5.93
C CYS A 170 -1.93 -9.80 -6.58
N LEU A 171 -3.06 -10.48 -6.43
CA LEU A 171 -3.25 -11.84 -6.92
C LEU A 171 -4.04 -11.80 -8.23
N VAL A 172 -3.44 -12.33 -9.29
CA VAL A 172 -4.04 -12.48 -10.61
C VAL A 172 -3.95 -13.95 -11.02
N GLU A 173 -5.08 -14.54 -11.34
CA GLU A 173 -5.19 -15.94 -11.78
C GLU A 173 -6.15 -16.05 -12.96
N LYS A 174 -5.95 -17.06 -13.83
CA LYS A 174 -6.92 -17.33 -14.92
C LYS A 174 -8.26 -17.76 -14.32
N TRP A 175 -9.37 -17.24 -14.85
CA TRP A 175 -10.70 -17.57 -14.33
C TRP A 175 -10.99 -19.07 -14.41
N LYS A 176 -11.54 -19.63 -13.31
CA LYS A 176 -11.98 -21.03 -13.18
C LYS A 176 -13.09 -21.09 -12.13
N ASP A 177 -14.19 -21.79 -12.39
CA ASP A 177 -15.33 -21.82 -11.45
C ASP A 177 -15.00 -22.60 -10.16
N GLN A 178 -14.07 -23.56 -10.23
CA GLN A 178 -13.48 -24.20 -9.05
C GLN A 178 -12.79 -23.20 -8.12
N LEU A 179 -12.19 -22.13 -8.68
CA LEU A 179 -11.51 -21.08 -7.93
C LEU A 179 -12.53 -20.15 -7.27
N ASN A 180 -13.61 -19.76 -7.96
CA ASN A 180 -14.74 -19.03 -7.36
C ASN A 180 -15.36 -19.83 -6.18
N LYS A 181 -15.64 -21.12 -6.39
CA LYS A 181 -16.09 -22.06 -5.33
C LYS A 181 -15.08 -22.23 -4.19
N ARG A 182 -13.81 -21.87 -4.37
CA ARG A 182 -12.77 -21.87 -3.33
C ARG A 182 -12.77 -20.55 -2.56
N PHE A 183 -12.90 -19.41 -3.25
CA PHE A 183 -13.01 -18.09 -2.62
C PHE A 183 -14.27 -17.91 -1.78
N LYS A 184 -15.44 -18.36 -2.23
CA LYS A 184 -16.68 -18.31 -1.42
C LYS A 184 -16.53 -19.05 -0.07
N ARG A 185 -15.82 -20.20 -0.05
CA ARG A 185 -15.46 -20.95 1.17
C ARG A 185 -14.39 -20.27 2.03
N TRP A 186 -13.58 -19.37 1.47
CA TRP A 186 -12.59 -18.60 2.23
C TRP A 186 -13.20 -17.36 2.88
N GLU A 187 -14.11 -16.68 2.19
CA GLU A 187 -14.86 -15.56 2.76
C GLU A 187 -15.78 -16.02 3.90
N GLN A 188 -16.47 -17.16 3.74
CA GLN A 188 -17.23 -17.79 4.83
C GLN A 188 -16.37 -17.99 6.09
N ARG A 189 -15.16 -18.57 5.95
CA ARG A 189 -14.24 -18.77 7.08
C ARG A 189 -13.73 -17.46 7.69
N LEU A 190 -13.53 -16.42 6.89
CA LEU A 190 -13.17 -15.08 7.37
C LEU A 190 -14.31 -14.46 8.19
N GLN A 191 -15.57 -14.68 7.80
CA GLN A 191 -16.76 -14.26 8.55
C GLN A 191 -16.92 -15.04 9.86
N GLU A 192 -16.78 -16.36 9.83
CA GLU A 192 -16.77 -17.23 11.02
C GLU A 192 -15.68 -16.81 12.03
N GLN A 193 -14.48 -16.47 11.57
CA GLN A 193 -13.40 -15.97 12.43
C GLN A 193 -13.76 -14.62 13.06
N LYS A 194 -14.28 -13.65 12.28
CA LYS A 194 -14.71 -12.34 12.79
C LYS A 194 -15.82 -12.43 13.83
N GLN A 195 -16.76 -13.37 13.68
CA GLN A 195 -17.81 -13.62 14.66
C GLN A 195 -17.23 -14.19 15.98
N ARG A 196 -16.24 -15.08 15.90
CA ARG A 196 -15.58 -15.67 17.08
C ARG A 196 -14.67 -14.70 17.85
N THR A 197 -14.15 -13.66 17.19
CA THR A 197 -13.32 -12.62 17.83
C THR A 197 -14.11 -11.37 18.25
N ALA A 198 -15.42 -11.33 18.00
CA ALA A 198 -16.27 -10.22 18.45
C ALA A 198 -16.46 -10.26 19.98
N PRO A 199 -16.27 -9.14 20.71
CA PRO A 199 -16.56 -9.08 22.14
C PRO A 199 -18.04 -9.34 22.44
N SER A 200 -18.32 -10.25 23.37
CA SER A 200 -19.69 -10.56 23.78
C SER A 200 -20.34 -9.38 24.51
N LYS A 201 -21.19 -8.63 23.81
CA LYS A 201 -22.16 -7.70 24.42
C LYS A 201 -23.37 -8.49 24.96
N ASN A 202 -23.15 -9.30 25.99
CA ASN A 202 -24.24 -9.93 26.73
C ASN A 202 -25.07 -8.86 27.46
N GLN A 203 -26.35 -8.76 27.12
CA GLN A 203 -27.27 -7.75 27.67
C GLN A 203 -27.87 -8.22 28.99
N ASN A 204 -27.31 -7.78 30.12
CA ASN A 204 -27.99 -7.88 31.41
C ASN A 204 -28.94 -6.69 31.60
N ALA A 205 -30.09 -6.73 30.94
CA ALA A 205 -31.18 -5.77 31.12
C ALA A 205 -32.54 -6.50 31.09
N GLY A 206 -33.28 -6.52 32.20
CA GLY A 206 -34.62 -7.12 32.23
C GLY A 206 -35.05 -7.85 33.51
N ARG A 207 -35.07 -7.16 34.67
CA ARG A 207 -35.96 -7.57 35.78
C ARG A 207 -36.48 -6.36 36.56
N SER A 208 -37.46 -5.67 35.96
CA SER A 208 -38.16 -4.53 36.55
C SER A 208 -39.42 -4.98 37.30
N GLY A 209 -39.56 -4.54 38.55
CA GLY A 209 -40.75 -4.74 39.38
C GLY A 209 -40.42 -5.11 40.83
N ARG A 210 -41.08 -4.56 41.86
CA ARG A 210 -42.11 -3.50 41.85
C ARG A 210 -42.18 -2.84 43.24
N SER A 211 -42.02 -1.51 43.28
CA SER A 211 -42.36 -0.54 44.35
C SER A 211 -42.43 -1.00 45.84
N GLY A 212 -41.54 -0.45 46.68
CA GLY A 212 -41.66 -0.36 48.14
C GLY A 212 -40.90 0.88 48.64
N ALA A 213 -41.35 1.54 49.72
CA ALA A 213 -40.99 2.95 49.99
C ALA A 213 -40.35 3.24 51.36
N SER A 214 -39.53 4.30 51.38
CA SER A 214 -39.25 5.22 52.51
C SER A 214 -38.68 4.67 53.84
N LYS A 215 -37.39 4.94 54.10
CA LYS A 215 -36.92 5.87 55.17
C LYS A 215 -35.39 5.93 55.32
N ALA A 216 -34.91 7.02 55.93
CA ALA A 216 -33.57 7.26 56.45
C ALA A 216 -33.65 8.40 57.50
N PRO A 217 -32.61 8.70 58.31
CA PRO A 217 -31.50 7.87 58.81
C PRO A 217 -31.45 7.84 60.37
N ALA A 218 -30.53 7.06 60.97
CA ALA A 218 -30.23 7.10 62.42
C ALA A 218 -28.72 6.88 62.70
N LYS A 219 -28.27 7.23 63.92
CA LYS A 219 -26.85 7.48 64.29
C LYS A 219 -26.16 6.35 65.08
N ASN A 220 -24.82 6.35 65.02
CA ASN A 220 -23.85 5.80 66.00
C ASN A 220 -23.82 4.24 66.14
N THR A 221 -22.78 3.59 66.69
CA THR A 221 -21.64 4.05 67.53
C THR A 221 -20.35 3.22 67.30
N HIS A 222 -19.18 3.78 67.62
CA HIS A 222 -17.90 3.07 67.86
C HIS A 222 -17.82 2.54 69.32
N PRO A 223 -16.80 1.75 69.81
CA PRO A 223 -15.36 1.85 69.51
C PRO A 223 -14.52 0.52 69.52
N LEU A 224 -13.18 0.67 69.39
CA LEU A 224 -12.03 -0.13 69.91
C LEU A 224 -12.16 -1.68 70.08
N VAL A 225 -11.18 -2.54 69.74
CA VAL A 225 -9.72 -2.40 69.49
C VAL A 225 -9.24 -3.58 68.59
N SER A 226 -8.06 -3.63 67.95
CA SER A 226 -6.78 -4.11 68.56
C SER A 226 -5.56 -3.98 67.59
N GLY A 227 -4.52 -4.80 67.76
CA GLY A 227 -3.36 -5.01 66.87
C GLY A 227 -2.59 -6.30 67.29
N PRO A 228 -1.34 -6.59 66.86
CA PRO A 228 -0.42 -5.72 66.09
C PRO A 228 0.55 -6.39 65.05
N LYS A 229 1.24 -5.54 64.26
CA LYS A 229 2.64 -5.65 63.72
C LYS A 229 3.15 -6.94 63.02
N LYS A 230 3.64 -6.76 61.77
CA LYS A 230 5.10 -6.67 61.42
C LYS A 230 5.30 -6.33 59.92
N THR A 231 5.74 -5.12 59.57
CA THR A 231 7.14 -4.66 59.28
C THR A 231 7.74 -5.09 57.93
N SER A 232 8.25 -4.10 57.20
CA SER A 232 8.82 -4.16 55.84
C SER A 232 10.32 -4.49 55.79
N LYS A 233 10.84 -4.79 54.58
CA LYS A 233 12.09 -4.19 54.09
C LYS A 233 12.23 -4.25 52.56
N THR A 234 12.90 -3.24 51.99
CA THR A 234 13.18 -3.06 50.56
C THR A 234 14.69 -2.90 50.36
N ARG A 235 15.29 -3.42 49.29
CA ARG A 235 16.43 -2.76 48.61
C ARG A 235 16.62 -3.21 47.15
N ASN A 236 17.22 -2.32 46.35
CA ASN A 236 17.49 -2.46 44.91
C ASN A 236 18.81 -3.18 44.58
N GLY A 237 18.90 -3.65 43.32
CA GLY A 237 20.14 -3.63 42.53
C GLY A 237 20.84 -4.98 42.29
N GLN A 238 21.62 -5.18 41.22
CA GLN A 238 21.76 -4.36 40.00
C GLN A 238 22.39 -5.18 38.85
N LYS A 239 21.87 -4.98 37.63
CA LYS A 239 22.47 -5.19 36.28
C LYS A 239 23.85 -5.89 36.17
N GLU A 240 23.88 -6.99 35.39
CA GLU A 240 25.08 -7.54 34.74
C GLU A 240 24.79 -7.77 33.24
N ILE A 241 25.80 -7.61 32.38
CA ILE A 241 25.77 -7.88 30.94
C ILE A 241 27.13 -8.46 30.57
N ASN A 242 27.19 -9.60 29.87
CA ASN A 242 28.45 -10.08 29.28
C ASN A 242 28.23 -10.92 28.01
N PRO A 243 29.08 -10.80 26.96
CA PRO A 243 28.94 -11.52 25.69
C PRO A 243 30.00 -12.60 25.45
N LYS A 244 29.84 -13.38 24.36
CA LYS A 244 30.91 -14.03 23.56
C LYS A 244 30.32 -14.38 22.18
N LYS A 245 31.04 -14.14 21.08
CA LYS A 245 31.85 -15.12 20.30
C LYS A 245 31.04 -16.37 19.89
N VAL A 246 31.12 -16.85 18.64
CA VAL A 246 32.18 -16.68 17.63
C VAL A 246 31.78 -15.72 16.51
#